data_AF-A0A1S3DHT8-F1
#
_entry.id   AF-A0A1S3DHT8-F1
#
_cell.length_a   1.000
_cell.length_b   1.000
_cell.length_c   1.000
_cell.angle_alpha   90.00
_cell.angle_beta   90.00
_cell.angle_gamma   90.00
#
_symmetry.space_group_name_H-M   'P 1'
#
loop_
_entity.id
_entity.type
_entity.pdbx_description
1 polymer ?
#
loop_
_entity_poly.entity_id
_entity_poly.type
_entity_poly.pdbx_seq_one_letter_code
_entity_poly.pdbx_strand_id
1 'polypeptide(L)'
;MLKQKLPSIPFLCGLNSQEGIIMLKHSPRALTKVFDSLDRNFERTVPNNFHADRAKAKLIAAEIRQFYFKDRPIDMGAINRYLDLYSDLLFALGHYETLFSYSQSNPGQGYAYLFSYEGELNVFKNAVQMMYDLQIPGASHVDELGYLFCVTMMGGVLKPGSTEEKVSENIRTLWTNFAKNG
;
A
#
# COMPACT_ATOMS: atom_id res chain seq x y z
N MET A 1 13.56 12.38 -9.83
CA MET A 1 14.86 12.00 -9.26
C MET A 1 15.37 13.09 -8.34
N LEU A 2 15.77 12.72 -7.12
CA LEU A 2 16.34 13.64 -6.13
C LEU A 2 17.67 14.22 -6.66
N LYS A 3 17.79 15.55 -6.65
CA LYS A 3 18.97 16.26 -7.19
C LYS A 3 20.11 16.42 -6.17
N GLN A 4 19.92 15.96 -4.94
CA GLN A 4 20.90 16.08 -3.86
C GLN A 4 21.26 14.70 -3.31
N LYS A 5 22.54 14.53 -2.96
CA LYS A 5 23.04 13.34 -2.28
C LYS A 5 22.37 13.25 -0.91
N LEU A 6 21.70 12.13 -0.65
CA LEU A 6 21.04 11.90 0.64
C LEU A 6 22.09 11.71 1.75
N PRO A 7 21.80 12.16 3.00
CA PRO A 7 22.66 11.89 4.14
C PRO A 7 22.94 10.39 4.29
N SER A 8 24.15 10.02 4.71
CA SER A 8 24.53 8.63 4.97
C SER A 8 24.03 8.21 6.34
N ILE A 9 22.76 7.80 6.42
CA ILE A 9 22.09 7.34 7.63
C ILE A 9 21.31 6.07 7.26
N PRO A 10 21.52 4.92 7.94
CA PRO A 10 20.77 3.69 7.66
C PRO A 10 19.29 3.96 7.49
N PHE A 11 18.69 3.35 6.47
CA PHE A 11 17.30 3.61 6.07
C PHE A 11 16.50 2.30 6.02
N LEU A 12 15.37 2.28 6.71
CA LEU A 12 14.40 1.20 6.68
C LEU A 12 13.05 1.75 6.20
N CYS A 13 12.43 1.09 5.23
CA CYS A 13 11.03 1.35 4.87
C CYS A 13 10.23 0.05 4.72
N GLY A 14 8.92 0.15 4.87
CA GLY A 14 8.01 -0.98 4.78
C GLY A 14 6.86 -0.73 3.82
N LEU A 15 6.37 -1.78 3.21
CA LEU A 15 5.15 -1.77 2.39
C LEU A 15 4.25 -2.92 2.80
N ASN A 16 2.94 -2.73 2.76
CA ASN A 16 1.97 -3.81 2.90
C ASN A 16 1.64 -4.43 1.53
N SER A 17 1.31 -5.71 1.48
CA SER A 17 1.11 -6.41 0.20
C SER A 17 -0.12 -5.95 -0.60
N GLN A 18 -1.08 -5.27 0.03
CA GLN A 18 -2.27 -4.71 -0.63
C GLN A 18 -2.69 -3.37 -0.01
N GLU A 19 -1.79 -2.38 -0.01
CA GLU A 19 -2.01 -1.04 0.54
C GLU A 19 -3.35 -0.40 0.10
N GLY A 20 -3.72 -0.59 -1.16
CA GLY A 20 -4.91 -0.02 -1.79
C GLY A 20 -6.24 -0.41 -1.15
N ILE A 21 -6.30 -1.44 -0.30
CA ILE A 21 -7.51 -1.78 0.48
C ILE A 21 -8.06 -0.56 1.24
N ILE A 22 -7.19 0.38 1.66
CA ILE A 22 -7.58 1.65 2.29
C ILE A 22 -8.59 2.48 1.48
N MET A 23 -8.67 2.26 0.17
CA MET A 23 -9.61 2.92 -0.71
C MET A 23 -11.06 2.44 -0.54
N LEU A 24 -11.28 1.31 0.16
CA LEU A 24 -12.60 0.76 0.51
C LEU A 24 -13.21 1.40 1.77
N LYS A 25 -12.75 2.58 2.17
CA LYS A 25 -13.31 3.34 3.31
C LYS A 25 -14.72 3.90 3.10
N HIS A 26 -15.22 3.86 1.87
CA HIS A 26 -16.55 4.37 1.52
C HIS A 26 -17.60 3.27 1.67
N SER A 27 -18.89 3.61 1.60
CA SER A 27 -19.94 2.59 1.50
C SER A 27 -20.02 2.04 0.07
N PRO A 28 -20.60 0.85 -0.16
CA PRO A 28 -20.76 0.29 -1.50
C PRO A 28 -21.40 1.25 -2.51
N ARG A 29 -22.47 1.98 -2.10
CA ARG A 29 -23.14 2.97 -2.95
C ARG A 29 -22.26 4.17 -3.28
N ALA A 30 -21.43 4.61 -2.35
CA ALA A 30 -20.49 5.71 -2.58
C ALA A 30 -19.33 5.25 -3.48
N LEU A 31 -18.89 4.00 -3.33
CA LEU A 31 -17.82 3.43 -4.15
C LEU A 31 -18.20 3.32 -5.62
N THR A 32 -19.45 2.98 -5.97
CA THR A 32 -19.92 3.04 -7.37
C THR A 32 -19.74 4.43 -7.99
N LYS A 33 -20.04 5.49 -7.23
CA LYS A 33 -19.81 6.87 -7.71
C LYS A 33 -18.32 7.20 -7.87
N VAL A 34 -17.46 6.63 -7.03
CA VAL A 34 -16.01 6.75 -7.14
C VAL A 34 -15.53 6.07 -8.43
N PHE A 35 -16.00 4.86 -8.72
CA PHE A 35 -15.68 4.15 -9.96
C PHE A 35 -16.12 4.94 -11.21
N ASP A 36 -17.37 5.41 -11.23
CA ASP A 36 -17.90 6.24 -12.31
C ASP A 36 -17.08 7.52 -12.53
N SER A 37 -16.65 8.15 -11.44
CA SER A 37 -15.84 9.37 -11.48
C SER A 37 -14.44 9.10 -12.03
N LEU A 38 -13.85 7.96 -11.64
CA LEU A 38 -12.54 7.51 -12.09
C LEU A 38 -12.56 7.14 -13.58
N ASP A 39 -13.55 6.37 -14.03
CA ASP A 39 -13.64 5.96 -15.43
C ASP A 39 -13.86 7.17 -16.36
N ARG A 40 -14.64 8.17 -15.94
CA ARG A 40 -14.82 9.43 -16.69
C ARG A 40 -13.60 10.35 -16.70
N ASN A 41 -12.69 10.23 -15.73
CA ASN A 41 -11.55 11.15 -15.57
C ASN A 41 -10.29 10.37 -15.25
N PHE A 42 -10.00 9.35 -16.06
CA PHE A 42 -8.91 8.42 -15.77
C PHE A 42 -7.54 9.10 -15.80
N GLU A 43 -7.40 10.25 -16.47
CA GLU A 43 -6.18 11.07 -16.44
C GLU A 43 -5.78 11.53 -15.04
N ARG A 44 -6.69 11.49 -14.05
CA ARG A 44 -6.37 11.74 -12.62
C ARG A 44 -5.47 10.68 -12.00
N THR A 45 -5.31 9.52 -12.63
CA THR A 45 -4.37 8.47 -12.20
C THR A 45 -2.93 8.79 -12.55
N VAL A 46 -2.69 9.76 -13.43
CA VAL A 46 -1.34 10.13 -13.85
C VAL A 46 -0.61 10.82 -12.68
N PRO A 47 0.52 10.28 -12.21
CA PRO A 47 1.26 10.88 -11.11
C PRO A 47 1.77 12.29 -11.45
N ASN A 48 1.63 13.23 -10.50
CA ASN A 48 2.01 14.63 -10.70
C ASN A 48 3.51 14.83 -10.98
N ASN A 49 4.37 13.93 -10.47
CA ASN A 49 5.82 13.94 -10.68
C ASN A 49 6.22 13.62 -12.14
N PHE A 50 5.29 13.22 -13.01
CA PHE A 50 5.57 12.99 -14.43
C PHE A 50 5.62 14.30 -15.23
N HIS A 51 5.20 15.42 -14.63
CA HIS A 51 5.15 16.75 -15.23
C HIS A 51 4.55 16.73 -16.65
N ALA A 52 3.49 15.93 -16.82
CA ALA A 52 2.88 15.70 -18.12
C ALA A 52 1.96 16.86 -18.52
N ASP A 53 2.08 17.35 -19.74
CA ASP A 53 1.04 18.16 -20.34
C ASP A 53 -0.22 17.34 -20.63
N ARG A 54 -1.27 17.98 -21.13
CA ARG A 54 -2.56 17.31 -21.38
C ARG A 54 -2.46 16.16 -22.39
N ALA A 55 -1.64 16.29 -23.44
CA ALA A 55 -1.52 15.26 -24.47
C ALA A 55 -0.75 14.05 -23.92
N LYS A 56 0.36 14.29 -23.22
CA LYS A 56 1.15 13.26 -22.55
C LYS A 56 0.36 12.56 -21.45
N ALA A 57 -0.40 13.31 -20.65
CA ALA A 57 -1.24 12.76 -19.59
C ALA A 57 -2.27 11.77 -20.16
N LYS A 58 -2.89 12.07 -21.30
CA LYS A 58 -3.82 11.13 -21.96
C LYS A 58 -3.15 9.84 -22.39
N LEU A 59 -1.93 9.90 -22.93
CA LEU A 59 -1.18 8.71 -23.33
C LEU A 59 -0.80 7.85 -22.12
N ILE A 60 -0.26 8.46 -21.06
CA ILE A 60 0.08 7.76 -19.81
C ILE A 60 -1.16 7.14 -19.18
N ALA A 61 -2.26 7.89 -19.11
CA ALA A 61 -3.52 7.40 -18.56
C ALA A 61 -4.04 6.19 -19.35
N ALA A 62 -3.92 6.20 -20.67
CA ALA A 62 -4.28 5.06 -21.52
C ALA A 62 -3.41 3.83 -21.22
N GLU A 63 -2.10 4.00 -21.02
CA GLU A 63 -1.18 2.91 -20.65
C GLU A 63 -1.51 2.34 -19.26
N ILE A 64 -1.74 3.19 -18.26
CA ILE A 64 -2.16 2.78 -16.92
C ILE A 64 -3.49 2.02 -17.00
N ARG A 65 -4.48 2.56 -17.72
CA ARG A 65 -5.79 1.92 -17.88
C ARG A 65 -5.66 0.56 -18.55
N GLN A 66 -4.82 0.47 -19.58
CA GLN A 66 -4.57 -0.78 -20.30
C GLN A 66 -3.91 -1.83 -19.40
N PHE A 67 -2.94 -1.42 -18.57
CA PHE A 67 -2.23 -2.31 -17.66
C PHE A 67 -3.18 -2.90 -16.59
N TYR A 68 -3.91 -2.05 -15.86
CA TYR A 68 -4.77 -2.52 -14.78
C TYR A 68 -6.10 -3.07 -15.29
N PHE A 69 -6.82 -2.34 -16.15
CA PHE A 69 -8.22 -2.63 -16.49
C PHE A 69 -8.44 -3.22 -17.89
N LYS A 70 -7.49 -3.09 -18.81
CA LYS A 70 -7.69 -3.43 -20.23
C LYS A 70 -8.97 -2.74 -20.76
N ASP A 71 -9.80 -3.45 -21.52
CA ASP A 71 -11.10 -2.95 -22.02
C ASP A 71 -12.27 -3.14 -21.03
N ARG A 72 -12.00 -3.50 -19.76
CA ARG A 72 -13.07 -3.75 -18.77
C ARG A 72 -13.56 -2.44 -18.13
N PRO A 73 -14.83 -2.39 -17.70
CA PRO A 73 -15.32 -1.32 -16.84
C PRO A 73 -14.65 -1.35 -15.47
N ILE A 74 -14.62 -0.19 -14.81
CA ILE A 74 -14.24 -0.07 -13.41
C ILE A 74 -15.50 -0.29 -12.58
N ASP A 75 -15.63 -1.46 -11.98
CA ASP A 75 -16.77 -1.86 -11.17
C ASP A 75 -16.33 -2.81 -10.04
N MET A 76 -17.29 -3.36 -9.29
CA MET A 76 -17.00 -4.33 -8.23
C MET A 76 -16.32 -5.61 -8.75
N GLY A 77 -16.57 -6.02 -10.00
CA GLY A 77 -15.88 -7.15 -10.64
C GLY A 77 -14.43 -6.83 -11.00
N ALA A 78 -14.04 -5.56 -10.98
CA ALA A 78 -12.68 -5.08 -11.13
C ALA A 78 -12.03 -4.66 -9.80
N ILE A 79 -12.61 -5.01 -8.65
CA ILE A 79 -12.14 -4.48 -7.37
C ILE A 79 -10.65 -4.72 -7.11
N ASN A 80 -10.14 -5.95 -7.30
CA ASN A 80 -8.73 -6.24 -7.06
C ASN A 80 -7.80 -5.37 -7.93
N ARG A 81 -8.15 -5.16 -9.21
CA ARG A 81 -7.39 -4.29 -10.12
C ARG A 81 -7.40 -2.83 -9.67
N TYR A 82 -8.54 -2.37 -9.14
CA TYR A 82 -8.67 -1.04 -8.56
C TYR A 82 -7.79 -0.91 -7.31
N LEU A 83 -7.73 -1.92 -6.45
CA LEU A 83 -6.86 -1.92 -5.28
C LEU A 83 -5.38 -1.98 -5.68
N ASP A 84 -5.01 -2.79 -6.67
CA ASP A 84 -3.65 -2.86 -7.20
C ASP A 84 -3.20 -1.50 -7.75
N LEU A 85 -4.03 -0.85 -8.56
CA LEU A 85 -3.78 0.50 -9.07
C LEU A 85 -3.44 1.46 -7.93
N TYR A 86 -4.25 1.49 -6.88
CA TYR A 86 -4.04 2.43 -5.77
C TYR A 86 -2.93 2.02 -4.81
N SER A 87 -2.62 0.73 -4.67
CA SER A 87 -1.40 0.26 -4.01
C SER A 87 -0.17 0.85 -4.69
N ASP A 88 -0.12 0.77 -6.03
CA ASP A 88 1.03 1.24 -6.79
C ASP A 88 1.13 2.76 -6.85
N LEU A 89 0.02 3.44 -7.15
CA LEU A 89 0.00 4.90 -7.31
C LEU A 89 0.29 5.65 -6.01
N LEU A 90 -0.25 5.19 -4.88
CA LEU A 90 -0.16 5.92 -3.61
C LEU A 90 1.04 5.49 -2.77
N PHE A 91 1.53 4.27 -2.94
CA PHE A 91 2.54 3.70 -2.06
C PHE A 91 3.73 3.10 -2.81
N ALA A 92 3.52 2.07 -3.64
CA ALA A 92 4.64 1.28 -4.17
C ALA A 92 5.59 2.10 -5.06
N LEU A 93 5.06 2.99 -5.91
CA LEU A 93 5.88 3.85 -6.78
C LEU A 93 6.80 4.76 -5.95
N GLY A 94 6.26 5.42 -4.92
CA GLY A 94 7.04 6.29 -4.04
C GLY A 94 8.09 5.54 -3.24
N HIS A 95 7.77 4.33 -2.76
CA HIS A 95 8.72 3.45 -2.08
C HIS A 95 9.86 3.05 -3.01
N TYR A 96 9.55 2.62 -4.23
CA TYR A 96 10.54 2.25 -5.23
C TYR A 96 11.46 3.43 -5.58
N GLU A 97 10.89 4.60 -5.89
CA GLU A 97 11.68 5.79 -6.24
C GLU A 97 12.61 6.21 -5.10
N THR A 98 12.14 6.10 -3.85
CA THR A 98 12.91 6.42 -2.65
C THR A 98 14.05 5.44 -2.44
N LEU A 99 13.77 4.14 -2.43
CA LEU A 99 14.77 3.09 -2.27
C LEU A 99 15.81 3.12 -3.39
N PHE A 100 15.37 3.30 -4.63
CA PHE A 100 16.25 3.43 -5.77
C PHE A 100 17.19 4.62 -5.60
N SER A 101 16.65 5.81 -5.34
CA SER A 101 17.46 7.03 -5.16
C SER A 101 18.42 6.93 -3.97
N TYR A 102 17.97 6.33 -2.86
CA TYR A 102 18.79 6.10 -1.67
C TYR A 102 19.93 5.12 -1.96
N SER A 103 19.66 4.01 -2.63
CA SER A 103 20.67 2.99 -2.98
C SER A 103 21.80 3.54 -3.85
N GLN A 104 21.49 4.51 -4.73
CA GLN A 104 22.51 5.18 -5.56
C GLN A 104 23.43 6.09 -4.74
N SER A 105 22.91 6.69 -3.66
CA SER A 105 23.68 7.59 -2.78
C SER A 105 24.43 6.85 -1.68
N ASN A 106 23.85 5.76 -1.17
CA ASN A 106 24.25 5.06 0.06
C ASN A 106 24.17 3.53 -0.15
N PRO A 107 25.01 2.94 -1.00
CA PRO A 107 24.96 1.51 -1.30
C PRO A 107 25.14 0.66 -0.04
N GLY A 108 24.28 -0.34 0.14
CA GLY A 108 24.33 -1.29 1.27
C GLY A 108 23.76 -0.80 2.59
N GLN A 109 23.18 0.42 2.66
CA GLN A 109 22.61 0.98 3.89
C GLN A 109 21.07 1.08 3.86
N GLY A 110 20.43 0.48 2.85
CA GLY A 110 18.98 0.54 2.66
C GLY A 110 18.35 -0.83 2.87
N TYR A 111 17.34 -0.89 3.73
CA TYR A 111 16.58 -2.09 4.04
C TYR A 111 15.10 -1.85 3.72
N ALA A 112 14.43 -2.90 3.25
CA ALA A 112 13.00 -2.85 2.98
C ALA A 112 12.33 -4.13 3.48
N TYR A 113 11.09 -4.02 3.93
CA TYR A 113 10.24 -5.18 4.22
C TYR A 113 8.91 -5.10 3.49
N LEU A 114 8.33 -6.27 3.21
CA LEU A 114 6.96 -6.43 2.73
C LEU A 114 6.16 -7.14 3.82
N PHE A 115 5.17 -6.48 4.39
CA PHE A 115 4.24 -7.09 5.32
C PHE A 115 3.05 -7.67 4.57
N SER A 116 2.84 -8.97 4.71
CA SER A 116 1.82 -9.71 3.96
C SER A 116 1.00 -10.66 4.83
N TYR A 117 1.08 -10.51 6.15
CA TYR A 117 0.34 -11.37 7.07
C TYR A 117 -1.12 -10.95 7.12
N GLU A 118 -2.00 -11.95 7.10
CA GLU A 118 -3.45 -11.80 7.16
C GLU A 118 -3.94 -12.50 8.43
N GLY A 119 -4.37 -11.73 9.43
CA GLY A 119 -4.85 -12.24 10.71
C GLY A 119 -5.88 -11.32 11.38
N GLU A 120 -6.14 -11.59 12.65
CA GLU A 120 -7.21 -10.91 13.40
C GLU A 120 -6.94 -9.41 13.60
N LEU A 121 -5.67 -8.98 13.64
CA LEU A 121 -5.29 -7.59 13.86
C LEU A 121 -5.27 -6.73 12.57
N ASN A 122 -5.57 -7.31 11.41
CA ASN A 122 -5.83 -6.58 10.16
C ASN A 122 -7.22 -5.90 10.22
N VAL A 123 -7.47 -5.09 11.26
CA VAL A 123 -8.80 -4.65 11.67
C VAL A 123 -9.51 -3.86 10.57
N PHE A 124 -8.80 -2.97 9.88
CA PHE A 124 -9.39 -2.19 8.80
C PHE A 124 -9.82 -3.10 7.65
N LYS A 125 -8.91 -3.97 7.18
CA LYS A 125 -9.21 -4.96 6.15
C LYS A 125 -10.41 -5.83 6.53
N ASN A 126 -10.39 -6.40 7.72
CA ASN A 126 -11.42 -7.32 8.19
C ASN A 126 -12.80 -6.62 8.23
N ALA A 127 -12.84 -5.35 8.67
CA ALA A 127 -14.07 -4.55 8.67
C ALA A 127 -14.61 -4.28 7.25
N VAL A 128 -13.75 -3.90 6.29
CA VAL A 128 -14.21 -3.62 4.92
C VAL A 128 -14.61 -4.90 4.18
N GLN A 129 -13.93 -6.02 4.40
CA GLN A 129 -14.33 -7.32 3.83
C GLN A 129 -15.74 -7.72 4.29
N MET A 130 -16.05 -7.53 5.58
CA MET A 130 -17.39 -7.78 6.12
C MET A 130 -18.43 -6.81 5.54
N MET A 131 -18.10 -5.51 5.42
CA MET A 131 -19.02 -4.50 4.90
C MET A 131 -19.41 -4.75 3.44
N TYR A 132 -18.46 -5.25 2.64
CA TYR A 132 -18.63 -5.45 1.20
C TYR A 132 -18.96 -6.89 0.81
N ASP A 133 -18.94 -7.83 1.76
CA ASP A 133 -19.03 -9.27 1.50
C ASP A 133 -17.98 -9.73 0.46
N LEU A 134 -16.73 -9.35 0.71
CA LEU A 134 -15.59 -9.63 -0.18
C LEU A 134 -14.50 -10.40 0.54
N GLN A 135 -13.73 -11.16 -0.24
CA GLN A 135 -12.48 -11.76 0.18
C GLN A 135 -11.35 -11.14 -0.64
N ILE A 136 -10.47 -10.39 0.01
CA ILE A 136 -9.40 -9.63 -0.61
C ILE A 136 -8.07 -10.11 -0.02
N PRO A 137 -7.15 -10.67 -0.81
CA PRO A 137 -5.88 -11.15 -0.30
C PRO A 137 -4.95 -9.99 0.12
N GLY A 138 -3.95 -10.30 0.93
CA GLY A 138 -2.89 -9.38 1.34
C GLY A 138 -3.24 -8.48 2.53
N ALA A 139 -2.28 -7.66 2.94
CA ALA A 139 -2.43 -6.73 4.06
C ALA A 139 -2.77 -5.32 3.56
N SER A 140 -3.76 -4.69 4.17
CA SER A 140 -4.13 -3.30 3.92
C SER A 140 -3.09 -2.34 4.47
N HIS A 141 -3.12 -1.11 3.99
CA HIS A 141 -2.52 0.02 4.70
C HIS A 141 -2.90 -0.01 6.18
N VAL A 142 -1.91 0.27 7.03
CA VAL A 142 -1.93 0.29 8.51
C VAL A 142 -2.16 -1.04 9.23
N ASP A 143 -2.34 -2.16 8.53
CA ASP A 143 -2.58 -3.45 9.19
C ASP A 143 -1.38 -3.93 10.03
N GLU A 144 -0.15 -3.60 9.61
CA GLU A 144 1.07 -3.96 10.31
C GLU A 144 1.21 -3.25 11.67
N LEU A 145 0.54 -2.10 11.84
CA LEU A 145 0.60 -1.31 13.06
C LEU A 145 -0.03 -2.04 14.26
N GLY A 146 -1.06 -2.85 14.02
CA GLY A 146 -1.65 -3.70 15.07
C GLY A 146 -0.65 -4.73 15.62
N TYR A 147 0.30 -5.16 14.79
CA TYR A 147 1.36 -6.10 15.19
C TYR A 147 2.57 -5.39 15.80
N LEU A 148 2.77 -4.10 15.51
CA LEU A 148 3.88 -3.31 16.05
C LEU A 148 3.54 -2.62 17.37
N PHE A 149 2.31 -2.13 17.51
CA PHE A 149 1.85 -1.37 18.67
C PHE A 149 0.69 -2.08 19.37
N CYS A 150 0.63 -1.96 20.70
CA CYS A 150 -0.56 -2.36 21.45
C CYS A 150 -1.67 -1.34 21.21
N VAL A 151 -2.45 -1.55 20.16
CA VAL A 151 -3.62 -0.74 19.86
C VAL A 151 -4.82 -1.38 20.55
N THR A 152 -5.23 -0.84 21.69
CA THR A 152 -6.34 -1.38 22.49
C THR A 152 -7.66 -1.51 21.71
N MET A 153 -7.92 -0.62 20.75
CA MET A 153 -9.08 -0.72 19.85
C MET A 153 -8.99 -1.87 18.82
N MET A 154 -7.83 -2.50 18.66
CA MET A 154 -7.60 -3.60 17.71
C MET A 154 -7.50 -4.96 18.40
N GLY A 155 -7.95 -5.11 19.65
CA GLY A 155 -7.93 -6.39 20.37
C GLY A 155 -6.58 -6.68 21.02
N GLY A 156 -5.99 -5.67 21.68
CA GLY A 156 -4.60 -5.58 22.15
C GLY A 156 -4.04 -6.65 23.11
N VAL A 157 -4.63 -7.84 23.21
CA VAL A 157 -4.05 -8.99 23.89
C VAL A 157 -3.91 -10.15 22.92
N LEU A 158 -2.69 -10.38 22.45
CA LEU A 158 -2.34 -11.55 21.64
C LEU A 158 -2.45 -12.82 22.47
N LYS A 159 -2.99 -13.88 21.88
CA LYS A 159 -3.04 -15.20 22.53
C LYS A 159 -1.62 -15.77 22.60
N PRO A 160 -1.12 -16.18 23.78
CA PRO A 160 0.20 -16.78 23.89
C PRO A 160 0.36 -17.99 22.96
N GLY A 161 1.47 -18.05 22.24
CA GLY A 161 1.80 -19.10 21.27
C GLY A 161 1.11 -18.99 19.91
N SER A 162 0.27 -17.99 19.68
CA SER A 162 -0.44 -17.84 18.41
C SER A 162 0.48 -17.36 17.27
N THR A 163 0.01 -17.50 16.04
CA THR A 163 0.75 -16.98 14.87
C THR A 163 0.84 -15.46 14.92
N GLU A 164 -0.20 -14.78 15.42
CA GLU A 164 -0.21 -13.32 15.61
C GLU A 164 0.88 -12.86 16.59
N GLU A 165 1.08 -13.58 17.71
CA GLU A 165 2.17 -13.31 18.64
C GLU A 165 3.54 -13.41 17.94
N LYS A 166 3.74 -14.46 17.13
CA LYS A 166 4.99 -14.64 16.37
C LYS A 166 5.21 -13.54 15.34
N VAL A 167 4.17 -13.12 14.63
CA VAL A 167 4.24 -12.04 13.64
C VAL A 167 4.54 -10.70 14.32
N SER A 168 3.90 -10.44 15.47
CA SER A 168 4.17 -9.27 16.30
C SER A 168 5.61 -9.25 16.82
N GLU A 169 6.13 -10.39 17.30
CA GLU A 169 7.52 -10.51 17.73
C GLU A 169 8.50 -10.27 16.56
N ASN A 170 8.21 -10.82 15.38
CA ASN A 170 9.06 -10.67 14.21
C ASN A 170 9.15 -9.20 13.76
N ILE A 171 8.02 -8.50 13.62
CA ILE A 171 8.04 -7.09 13.18
C ILE A 171 8.68 -6.19 14.24
N ARG A 172 8.42 -6.44 15.53
CA ARG A 172 9.06 -5.69 16.61
C ARG A 172 10.56 -5.94 16.67
N THR A 173 10.99 -7.18 16.50
CA THR A 173 12.42 -7.53 16.43
C THR A 173 13.10 -6.88 15.24
N LEU A 174 12.47 -6.89 14.06
CA LEU A 174 12.96 -6.20 12.86
C LEU A 174 13.20 -4.71 13.15
N TRP A 175 12.17 -4.00 13.64
CA TRP A 175 12.27 -2.57 13.92
C TRP A 175 13.27 -2.24 15.04
N THR A 176 13.29 -3.03 16.13
CA THR A 176 14.18 -2.77 17.26
C THR A 176 15.63 -3.13 16.97
N ASN A 177 15.89 -4.15 16.16
CA ASN A 177 17.24 -4.48 15.70
C ASN A 177 17.81 -3.38 14.79
N PHE A 178 16.99 -2.89 13.86
CA PHE A 178 17.37 -1.76 13.01
C PHE A 178 17.65 -0.50 13.85
N ALA A 179 16.77 -0.16 14.79
CA ALA A 179 16.96 1.00 15.67
C ALA A 179 18.24 0.93 16.52
N LYS A 180 18.67 -0.28 16.92
CA LYS A 180 19.89 -0.48 17.72
C LYS A 180 21.17 -0.49 16.88
N ASN A 181 21.10 -1.05 15.66
CA ASN A 181 22.30 -1.46 14.94
C ASN A 181 22.51 -0.77 13.58
N GLY A 182 21.49 -0.11 13.02
CA GLY A 182 21.51 0.36 11.63
C GLY A 182 21.35 -0.79 10.64
#